data_AF-A0A4Q3WS17-F1
#
_entry.id   AF-A0A4Q3WS17-F1
#
_cell.length_a   1.000
_cell.length_b   1.000
_cell.length_c   1.000
_cell.angle_alpha   90.00
_cell.angle_beta   90.00
_cell.angle_gamma   90.00
#
_symmetry.space_group_name_H-M   'P 1'
#
loop_
_entity.id
_entity.type
_entity.pdbx_description
1 polymer ?
#
loop_
_entity_poly.entity_id
_entity_poly.type
_entity_poly.pdbx_seq_one_letter_code
_entity_poly.pdbx_strand_id
1 'polypeptide(L)' 'MEAGKNPYVHGLWDCVWWAVVTVTMVGYGDIYSVTTGGRILAMALMLGGIATVSGTTAIMVATLINNKNGANR' A
#
# COMPACT_ATOMS: atom_id res chain seq x y z
N MET A 1 19.15 6.23 2.79
CA MET A 1 19.29 7.43 3.64
C MET A 1 19.11 8.64 2.74
N GLU A 2 17.90 9.17 2.70
CA GLU A 2 17.44 10.27 1.83
C GLU A 2 17.48 11.63 2.54
N ALA A 3 18.14 11.70 3.70
CA ALA A 3 18.06 12.82 4.64
C ALA A 3 18.83 14.08 4.21
N GLY A 4 19.02 14.32 2.91
CA GLY A 4 19.81 15.48 2.45
C GLY A 4 19.67 15.89 0.99
N LYS A 5 18.75 15.30 0.21
CA LYS A 5 18.62 15.60 -1.24
C LYS A 5 17.22 16.06 -1.69
N ASN A 6 16.19 15.92 -0.86
CA ASN A 6 14.81 16.25 -1.24
C ASN A 6 14.23 17.35 -0.32
N PRO A 7 13.90 18.54 -0.84
CA PRO A 7 13.38 19.66 -0.06
C PRO A 7 11.94 19.49 0.47
N TYR A 8 11.27 18.36 0.19
CA TYR A 8 9.90 18.05 0.66
C TYR A 8 9.82 17.05 1.81
N VAL A 9 10.96 16.54 2.29
CA VAL A 9 11.02 15.58 3.40
C VAL A 9 11.78 16.23 4.54
N HIS A 10 11.05 16.79 5.52
CA HIS A 10 11.62 17.53 6.64
C HIS A 10 11.98 16.61 7.82
N GLY A 11 11.49 15.37 7.86
CA GLY A 11 11.86 14.39 8.88
C GLY A 11 11.39 12.95 8.60
N LEU A 12 11.73 12.03 9.49
CA LEU A 12 11.30 10.62 9.43
C LEU A 12 9.77 10.48 9.45
N TRP A 13 9.08 11.41 10.10
CA TRP A 13 7.61 11.44 10.18
C TRP A 13 6.94 11.61 8.81
N ASP A 14 7.52 12.41 7.92
CA ASP A 14 7.01 12.63 6.56
C ASP A 14 7.13 11.36 5.71
N CYS A 15 8.21 10.59 5.91
CA CYS A 15 8.39 9.29 5.25
C CYS A 15 7.35 8.26 5.72
N VAL A 16 7.03 8.25 7.03
CA VAL A 16 6.01 7.35 7.58
C VAL A 16 4.63 7.75 7.08
N TRP A 17 4.30 9.05 7.08
CA TRP A 17 3.05 9.56 6.51
C TRP A 17 2.89 9.15 5.05
N TRP A 18 3.92 9.37 4.24
CA TRP A 18 3.94 8.97 2.84
C TRP A 18 3.75 7.47 2.65
N ALA A 19 4.42 6.64 3.47
CA ALA A 19 4.27 5.19 3.42
C ALA A 19 2.84 4.76 3.77
N VAL A 20 2.23 5.35 4.80
CA VAL A 20 0.84 5.07 5.20
C VAL A 20 -0.14 5.47 4.11
N VAL A 21 0.00 6.66 3.51
CA VAL A 21 -0.86 7.15 2.42
C VAL A 21 -0.75 6.28 1.17
N THR A 22 0.44 5.75 0.89
CA THR A 22 0.70 4.85 -0.24
C THR A 22 0.12 3.45 0.00
N VAL A 23 0.32 2.89 1.20
CA VAL A 23 -0.24 1.58 1.60
C VAL A 23 -1.76 1.61 1.60
N THR A 24 -2.35 2.71 2.04
CA THR A 24 -3.81 2.91 2.03
C THR A 24 -4.36 3.26 0.65
N MET A 25 -3.52 3.38 -0.39
CA MET A 25 -3.86 3.79 -1.75
C MET A 25 -4.55 5.16 -1.85
N VAL A 26 -4.49 5.99 -0.81
CA VAL A 26 -5.09 7.33 -0.83
C VAL A 26 -4.32 8.23 -1.80
N GLY A 27 -2.98 8.14 -1.77
CA GLY A 27 -2.12 8.74 -2.78
C GLY A 27 -2.30 10.26 -2.95
N TYR A 28 -2.29 11.03 -1.86
CA TYR A 28 -2.45 12.49 -1.90
C TYR A 28 -1.46 13.20 -2.85
N GLY A 29 -0.27 12.62 -3.05
CA GLY A 29 0.74 13.15 -3.98
C GLY A 29 1.48 14.39 -3.48
N ASP A 30 1.29 14.75 -2.21
CA ASP A 30 1.95 15.84 -1.49
C ASP A 30 3.46 15.57 -1.29
N ILE A 31 3.81 14.30 -1.05
CA ILE A 31 5.18 13.83 -0.87
C ILE A 31 5.44 12.74 -1.90
N TYR A 32 6.57 12.81 -2.59
CA TYR A 32 6.95 11.80 -3.59
C TYR A 32 8.44 11.46 -3.50
N SER A 33 8.76 10.20 -3.75
CA SER A 33 10.13 9.70 -3.73
C SER A 33 10.87 10.16 -5.00
N VAL A 34 11.81 11.10 -4.86
CA VAL A 34 12.59 11.64 -5.99
C VAL A 34 13.76 10.73 -6.36
N THR A 35 14.15 9.82 -5.47
CA THR A 35 15.35 8.99 -5.61
C THR A 35 15.07 7.56 -6.02
N THR A 36 16.05 6.97 -6.71
CA THR A 36 15.96 5.64 -7.31
C THR A 36 15.64 4.56 -6.27
N GLY A 37 16.24 4.61 -5.08
CA GLY A 37 15.94 3.66 -4.00
C GLY A 37 14.53 3.83 -3.41
N GLY A 38 14.08 5.07 -3.24
CA GLY A 38 12.72 5.35 -2.76
C GLY A 38 11.64 4.91 -3.76
N ARG A 39 11.90 5.06 -5.06
CA ARG A 39 11.01 4.58 -6.12
C ARG A 39 10.85 3.05 -6.12
N ILE A 40 11.91 2.30 -5.85
CA ILE A 40 11.83 0.83 -5.75
C ILE A 40 10.95 0.43 -4.55
N LEU A 41 11.12 1.09 -3.40
CA LEU A 41 10.27 0.86 -2.24
C LEU A 41 8.82 1.27 -2.50
N ALA A 42 8.59 2.38 -3.20
CA ALA A 42 7.26 2.82 -3.64
C ALA A 42 6.57 1.76 -4.51
N MET A 43 7.28 1.21 -5.49
CA MET A 43 6.76 0.14 -6.35
C MET A 43 6.42 -1.12 -5.54
N ALA A 44 7.27 -1.51 -4.59
CA ALA A 44 6.99 -2.64 -3.70
C ALA A 44 5.76 -2.39 -2.80
N LEU A 45 5.59 -1.17 -2.28
CA LEU A 45 4.44 -0.78 -1.47
C LEU A 45 3.14 -0.77 -2.30
N MET A 46 3.18 -0.29 -3.54
CA MET A 46 2.03 -0.34 -4.45
C MET A 46 1.57 -1.78 -4.72
N LEU A 47 2.52 -2.70 -4.94
CA LEU A 47 2.22 -4.13 -5.10
C LEU A 47 1.65 -4.74 -3.82
N GLY A 48 2.21 -4.39 -2.65
CA GLY A 48 1.71 -4.83 -1.34
C GLY A 48 0.29 -4.34 -1.04
N GLY A 49 -0.03 -3.10 -1.41
CA GLY A 49 -1.39 -2.56 -1.31
C GLY A 49 -2.39 -3.39 -2.11
N ILE A 50 -2.08 -3.66 -3.39
CA ILE A 50 -2.95 -4.43 -4.28
C ILE A 50 -3.18 -5.84 -3.72
N ALA A 51 -2.13 -6.49 -3.21
CA ALA A 51 -2.23 -7.81 -2.58
C ALA A 51 -3.18 -7.81 -1.37
N THR A 52 -3.19 -6.73 -0.59
CA THR A 52 -4.04 -6.62 0.61
C THR A 52 -5.51 -6.49 0.24
N VAL A 53 -5.84 -5.61 -0.71
CA VAL A 53 -7.23 -5.41 -1.20
C VAL A 53 -7.73 -6.65 -1.96
N SER A 54 -6.87 -7.26 -2.78
CA SER A 54 -7.19 -8.52 -3.44
C SER A 54 -7.41 -9.65 -2.44
N GLY A 55 -6.62 -9.70 -1.37
CA GLY A 55 -6.72 -10.71 -0.31
C GLY A 55 -8.04 -10.60 0.47
N THR A 56 -8.44 -9.40 0.88
CA THR A 56 -9.72 -9.20 1.60
C THR A 56 -10.92 -9.54 0.72
N THR A 57 -10.88 -9.17 -0.56
CA THR A 57 -11.91 -9.52 -1.54
C THR A 57 -11.99 -11.04 -1.73
N ALA A 58 -10.83 -11.71 -1.86
CA ALA A 58 -10.78 -13.16 -2.01
C ALA A 58 -11.34 -13.90 -0.78
N ILE A 59 -11.06 -13.42 0.43
CA ILE A 59 -11.59 -14.02 1.67
C ILE A 59 -13.12 -13.83 1.74
N MET A 60 -13.65 -12.67 1.37
CA MET A 60 -15.10 -12.46 1.28
C MET A 60 -15.75 -13.43 0.28
N VAL A 61 -15.20 -13.52 -0.93
CA VAL A 61 -15.71 -14.43 -1.98
C VAL A 61 -15.62 -15.89 -1.53
N ALA A 62 -14.51 -16.31 -0.93
CA ALA A 62 -14.34 -17.66 -0.39
C ALA A 62 -15.39 -17.99 0.68
N THR A 63 -15.69 -17.04 1.57
CA THR A 63 -16.72 -17.20 2.60
C THR A 63 -18.11 -17.37 1.99
N LEU A 64 -18.44 -16.58 0.95
CA LEU A 64 -19.71 -16.69 0.23
C LEU A 64 -19.84 -18.01 -0.55
N ILE A 65 -18.77 -18.45 -1.20
CA ILE A 65 -18.73 -19.74 -1.91
C ILE A 65 -18.88 -20.90 -0.91
N ASN A 66 -18.15 -20.85 0.22
CA ASN A 66 -18.24 -21.86 1.27
C ASN A 66 -19.67 -21.95 1.86
N ASN A 67 -20.34 -20.82 2.07
CA ASN A 67 -21.73 -20.80 2.52
C ASN A 67 -22.70 -21.39 1.47
N LYS A 68 -22.51 -21.11 0.17
CA LYS A 68 -23.30 -21.76 -0.89
C LYS A 68 -23.05 -23.26 -0.96
N ASN A 69 -21.82 -23.71 -0.72
CA ASN A 69 -21.46 -25.14 -0.71
C ASN A 69 -22.01 -25.87 0.53
N GLY A 70 -22.16 -25.18 1.66
CA GLY A 70 -22.75 -25.73 2.88
C GLY A 70 -24.28 -25.81 2.84
N ALA A 71 -24.95 -24.89 2.15
CA ALA A 71 -26.41 -24.86 2.03
C ALA A 71 -26.99 -25.83 0.98
N ASN A 72 -26.15 -26.40 0.10
CA ASN A 72 -26.55 -27.33 -0.96
C ASN A 72 -26.22 -28.80 -0.62
N ARG A 73 -26.23 -29.15 0.67
CA ARG A 73 -26.03 -30.52 1.17
C ARG A 73 -27.20 -30.93 2.07
#